data_AF-A0A959ERH4-F1
#
_entry.id   AF-A0A959ERH4-F1
#
_cell.length_a   1.000
_cell.length_b   1.000
_cell.length_c   1.000
_cell.angle_alpha   90.00
_cell.angle_beta   90.00
_cell.angle_gamma   90.00
#
_symmetry.space_group_name_H-M   'P 1'
#
loop_
_entity.id
_entity.type
_entity.pdbx_description
1 polymer ?
#
loop_
_entity_poly.entity_id
_entity_poly.type
_entity_poly.pdbx_seq_one_letter_code
_entity_poly.pdbx_strand_id
1 'polypeptide(L)'
;TASSPQRAMTPFELVRYLDYCTELLSLTSKIGALYAQDLNDPIVLNAVNDVESLVDGLSAKIWQKIMILDMAVPDEEQEGPLAENVPEG
;
A
#
# COMPACT_ATOMS: atom_id res chain seq x y z
N THR A 1 4.86 -8.33 19.26
CA THR A 1 5.40 -9.54 19.91
C THR A 1 6.88 -9.64 19.60
N ALA A 2 7.65 -10.51 20.25
CA ALA A 2 9.09 -10.66 20.00
C ALA A 2 9.45 -10.97 18.53
N SER A 3 8.48 -11.45 17.73
CA SER A 3 8.64 -11.75 16.29
C SER A 3 8.18 -10.62 15.35
N SER A 4 7.55 -9.56 15.87
CA SER A 4 7.25 -8.37 15.06
C SER A 4 8.41 -7.39 15.16
N PRO A 5 8.97 -6.93 14.03
CA PRO A 5 9.92 -5.83 14.01
C PRO A 5 9.37 -4.60 14.75
N GLN A 6 10.25 -3.76 15.26
CA GLN A 6 9.85 -2.46 15.81
C GLN A 6 9.07 -1.67 14.76
N ARG A 7 7.97 -1.03 15.19
CA ARG A 7 7.16 -0.15 14.33
C ARG A 7 7.92 1.16 14.12
N ALA A 8 8.84 1.14 13.15
CA ALA A 8 9.74 2.25 12.88
C ALA A 8 9.22 3.22 11.79
N MET A 9 8.22 2.81 11.01
CA MET A 9 7.68 3.64 9.92
C MET A 9 6.73 4.70 10.46
N THR A 10 6.90 5.93 9.99
CA THR A 10 5.91 7.00 10.13
C THR A 10 4.63 6.64 9.36
N PRO A 11 3.48 7.27 9.68
CA PRO A 11 2.24 7.00 8.95
C PRO A 11 2.36 7.25 7.44
N PHE A 12 3.05 8.32 7.04
CA PHE A 12 3.31 8.63 5.64
C PHE A 12 4.14 7.54 4.93
N GLU A 13 5.22 7.07 5.56
CA GLU A 13 6.04 5.98 5.02
C GLU A 13 5.24 4.67 4.91
N LEU A 14 4.34 4.43 5.86
CA LEU A 14 3.48 3.24 5.85
C LEU A 14 2.44 3.29 4.74
N VAL A 15 1.81 4.44 4.48
CA VAL A 15 0.90 4.63 3.33
C VAL A 15 1.67 4.36 2.03
N ARG A 16 2.84 4.97 1.85
CA ARG A 16 3.68 4.75 0.67
C ARG A 16 4.08 3.29 0.49
N TYR A 17 4.44 2.60 1.58
CA TYR A 17 4.75 1.18 1.54
C TYR A 17 3.55 0.34 1.08
N LEU A 18 2.35 0.67 1.57
CA LEU A 18 1.11 0.02 1.16
C LEU A 18 0.77 0.28 -0.31
N ASP A 19 0.98 1.49 -0.82
CA ASP A 19 0.83 1.81 -2.25
C ASP A 19 1.77 0.94 -3.11
N TYR A 20 3.05 0.83 -2.76
CA TYR A 20 3.98 -0.05 -3.48
C TYR A 20 3.55 -1.52 -3.46
N CYS A 21 2.96 -2.00 -2.35
CA CYS A 21 2.40 -3.34 -2.33
C CYS A 21 1.30 -3.52 -3.39
N THR A 22 0.45 -2.52 -3.62
CA THR A 22 -0.59 -2.59 -4.66
C THR A 22 -0.01 -2.58 -6.07
N GLU A 23 1.09 -1.84 -6.31
CA GLU A 23 1.79 -1.87 -7.60
C GLU A 23 2.39 -3.26 -7.87
N LEU A 24 3.06 -3.86 -6.88
CA LEU A 24 3.61 -5.21 -6.98
C LEU A 24 2.53 -6.26 -7.23
N LEU A 25 1.38 -6.11 -6.61
CA LEU A 25 0.20 -6.93 -6.82
C LEU A 25 -0.32 -6.82 -8.26
N SER A 26 -0.43 -5.60 -8.80
CA SER A 26 -0.81 -5.37 -10.22
C SER A 26 0.18 -6.00 -11.19
N LEU A 27 1.49 -5.89 -10.92
CA LEU A 27 2.53 -6.55 -11.72
C LEU A 27 2.39 -8.08 -11.67
N THR A 28 2.09 -8.63 -10.50
CA THR A 28 1.88 -10.08 -10.33
C THR A 28 0.72 -10.59 -11.19
N SER A 29 -0.42 -9.88 -11.18
CA SER A 29 -1.57 -10.22 -12.04
C SER A 29 -1.20 -10.14 -13.53
N LYS A 30 -0.51 -9.09 -13.99
CA LYS A 30 -0.07 -8.97 -15.39
C LYS A 30 0.86 -10.10 -15.83
N ILE A 31 1.80 -10.50 -14.98
CA ILE A 31 2.70 -11.62 -15.28
C ILE A 31 1.90 -12.92 -15.39
N GLY A 32 0.93 -13.14 -14.50
CA GLY A 32 0.01 -14.29 -14.57
C GLY A 32 -0.78 -14.31 -15.89
N ALA A 33 -1.37 -13.18 -16.27
CA ALA A 33 -2.14 -13.05 -17.52
C ALA A 33 -1.28 -13.34 -18.76
N LEU A 34 -0.05 -12.79 -18.83
CA LEU A 34 0.88 -13.07 -19.92
C LEU A 34 1.26 -14.55 -19.98
N TYR A 35 1.48 -15.18 -18.82
CA TYR A 35 1.78 -16.61 -18.75
C TYR A 35 0.61 -17.47 -19.26
N ALA A 36 -0.62 -17.18 -18.84
CA ALA A 36 -1.79 -17.91 -19.35
C ALA A 36 -2.03 -17.70 -20.86
N GLN A 37 -1.73 -16.50 -21.38
CA GLN A 37 -1.91 -16.16 -22.79
C GLN A 37 -1.09 -17.08 -23.72
N ASP A 38 0.15 -17.41 -23.35
CA ASP A 38 1.06 -18.17 -24.20
C ASP A 38 0.84 -19.69 -24.15
N LEU A 39 0.27 -20.20 -23.05
CA LEU A 39 0.17 -21.64 -22.79
C LEU A 39 -1.15 -22.29 -23.24
N ASN A 40 -2.23 -21.51 -23.39
CA ASN A 40 -3.57 -21.97 -23.78
C ASN A 40 -4.03 -23.26 -23.06
N ASP A 41 -3.67 -23.39 -21.78
CA ASP A 41 -3.97 -24.53 -20.92
C ASP A 41 -5.10 -24.14 -19.92
N PRO A 42 -6.25 -24.85 -19.92
CA PRO A 42 -7.36 -24.55 -19.02
C PRO A 42 -7.01 -24.60 -17.52
N ILE A 43 -6.08 -25.45 -17.11
CA ILE A 43 -5.64 -25.55 -15.71
C ILE A 43 -4.85 -24.29 -15.34
N VAL A 44 -3.95 -23.85 -16.22
CA VAL A 44 -3.17 -22.63 -16.04
C VAL A 44 -4.08 -21.40 -16.01
N LEU A 45 -5.06 -21.33 -16.91
CA LEU A 45 -6.03 -20.23 -16.95
C LEU A 45 -6.82 -20.12 -15.64
N ASN A 46 -7.31 -21.25 -15.12
CA ASN A 46 -8.01 -21.27 -13.84
C ASN A 46 -7.11 -20.82 -12.68
N ALA A 47 -5.87 -21.29 -12.64
CA ALA A 47 -4.92 -20.87 -11.61
C ALA A 47 -4.61 -19.37 -11.67
N VAL A 48 -4.50 -18.79 -12.88
CA VAL A 48 -4.30 -17.34 -13.05
C VAL A 48 -5.53 -16.55 -12.60
N ASN A 49 -6.75 -17.01 -12.90
CA ASN A 49 -7.99 -16.37 -12.41
C ASN A 49 -8.07 -16.38 -10.87
N ASP A 50 -7.63 -17.46 -10.23
CA ASP A 50 -7.56 -17.55 -8.76
C ASP A 50 -6.55 -16.55 -8.18
N VAL A 51 -5.39 -16.40 -8.84
CA VAL A 51 -4.37 -15.40 -8.48
C VAL A 51 -4.91 -13.98 -8.62
N GLU A 52 -5.58 -13.66 -9.73
CA GLU A 52 -6.20 -12.34 -9.95
C GLU A 52 -7.24 -12.03 -8.86
N SER A 53 -8.11 -13.00 -8.57
CA SER A 53 -9.12 -12.86 -7.50
C SER A 53 -8.47 -12.62 -6.12
N LEU A 54 -7.38 -13.32 -5.82
CA LEU A 54 -6.63 -13.13 -4.58
C LEU A 54 -5.98 -11.73 -4.52
N VAL A 55 -5.34 -11.33 -5.62
CA VAL A 55 -4.64 -10.05 -5.75
C VAL A 55 -5.59 -8.86 -5.62
N ASP A 56 -6.78 -8.93 -6.23
CA ASP A 56 -7.83 -7.93 -6.11
C ASP A 56 -8.32 -7.82 -4.66
N GLY A 57 -8.56 -8.97 -4.02
CA GLY A 57 -8.95 -9.04 -2.61
C GLY A 57 -7.90 -8.45 -1.66
N LEU A 58 -6.62 -8.68 -1.93
CA LEU A 58 -5.52 -8.10 -1.16
C LEU A 58 -5.40 -6.59 -1.39
N SER A 59 -5.52 -6.14 -2.63
CA SER A 59 -5.49 -4.71 -2.99
C SER A 59 -6.61 -3.94 -2.29
N ALA A 60 -7.83 -4.48 -2.27
CA ALA A 60 -8.96 -3.89 -1.54
C ALA A 60 -8.69 -3.81 -0.02
N LYS A 61 -8.08 -4.85 0.57
CA LYS A 61 -7.69 -4.84 2.00
C LYS A 61 -6.58 -3.84 2.30
N ILE A 62 -5.66 -3.62 1.37
CA ILE A 62 -4.63 -2.58 1.52
C ILE A 62 -5.28 -1.20 1.51
N TRP A 63 -6.20 -0.95 0.57
CA TRP A 63 -6.95 0.31 0.52
C TRP A 63 -7.71 0.59 1.83
N GLN A 64 -8.34 -0.42 2.41
CA GLN A 64 -8.98 -0.32 3.72
C GLN A 64 -7.99 0.08 4.83
N LYS A 65 -6.75 -0.43 4.80
CA LYS A 65 -5.71 -0.06 5.77
C LYS A 65 -5.26 1.38 5.61
N ILE A 66 -5.11 1.86 4.37
CA ILE A 66 -4.75 3.25 4.08
C ILE A 66 -5.84 4.18 4.65
N MET A 67 -7.12 3.92 4.38
CA MET A 67 -8.21 4.72 4.94
C MET A 67 -8.20 4.77 6.48
N ILE A 68 -7.92 3.64 7.13
CA ILE A 68 -7.84 3.59 8.60
C ILE A 68 -6.64 4.42 9.10
N LEU A 69 -5.51 4.40 8.40
CA LEU A 69 -4.34 5.20 8.75
C LEU A 69 -4.62 6.69 8.58
N ASP A 70 -5.23 7.10 7.47
CA ASP A 70 -5.60 8.50 7.23
C ASP A 70 -6.56 9.03 8.30
N MET A 71 -7.50 8.18 8.79
CA MET A 71 -8.39 8.55 9.90
C MET A 71 -7.68 8.61 11.26
N ALA A 72 -6.57 7.91 11.42
CA ALA A 72 -5.85 7.79 12.70
C ALA A 72 -4.76 8.86 12.89
N VAL A 73 -4.37 9.56 11.81
CA VAL A 73 -3.38 10.65 11.84
C VAL A 73 -4.13 11.99 11.79
N PRO A 74 -4.32 12.68 12.93
CA PRO A 74 -4.84 14.05 12.89
C PRO A 74 -3.85 14.99 12.18
N ASP A 75 -4.38 16.06 11.56
CA ASP A 75 -3.66 17.11 10.80
C ASP A 75 -2.69 17.97 11.66
N GLU A 76 -1.97 17.39 12.61
CA GLU A 76 -1.04 18.10 13.50
C GLU A 76 0.40 18.04 12.98
N GLU A 77 0.66 18.53 11.77
CA GLU A 77 2.05 18.71 11.28
C GLU A 77 2.11 19.66 10.05
N GLN A 78 1.43 20.81 10.12
CA GLN A 78 1.61 21.93 9.17
C GLN A 78 1.64 23.31 9.86
N GLU A 79 2.19 23.42 11.08
CA GLU A 79 2.62 24.72 11.62
C GLU A 79 4.15 24.75 11.71
N GLY A 80 4.79 25.30 10.67
CA GLY A 80 6.19 25.73 10.76
C GLY A 80 6.32 26.90 11.74
N PRO A 81 7.51 27.17 12.31
CA PRO A 81 7.66 28.14 13.38
C PRO A 81 7.22 29.53 12.90
N LEU A 82 6.19 30.08 13.55
CA LEU A 82 5.84 31.49 13.40
C LEU A 82 7.10 32.31 13.70
N ALA A 83 7.47 33.13 12.72
CA ALA A 83 8.65 33.97 12.74
C ALA A 83 8.82 34.69 14.09
N GLU A 84 10.06 34.61 14.57
CA GLU A 84 10.72 35.48 15.54
C GLU A 84 10.20 36.93 15.44
N ASN A 85 9.27 37.30 16.33
CA ASN A 85 8.94 38.70 16.57
C ASN A 85 10.01 39.25 17.54
N VAL A 86 11.06 39.79 16.92
CA VAL A 86 12.10 40.64 17.50
C VAL A 86 11.43 41.73 18.37
N PRO A 87 11.93 42.01 19.59
CA PRO A 87 11.40 43.10 20.40
C PRO A 87 11.75 44.44 19.74
N GLU A 88 10.74 45.21 19.34
CA GLU A 88 10.90 46.61 18.98
C GLU A 88 11.05 47.44 20.27
N GLY A 89 12.19 48.14 20.39
CA GLY A 89 12.32 49.42 21.11
C GLY A 89 12.29 49.40 22.64
#